data_AF-F9N4U8-F1
#
_entry.id   AF-F9N4U8-F1
#
_cell.length_a   1.000
_cell.length_b   1.000
_cell.length_c   1.000
_cell.angle_alpha   90.00
_cell.angle_beta   90.00
_cell.angle_gamma   90.00
#
_symmetry.space_group_name_H-M   'P 1'
#
loop_
_entity.id
_entity.type
_entity.pdbx_description
1 polymer ?
#
loop_
_entity_poly.entity_id
_entity_poly.type
_entity_poly.pdbx_seq_one_letter_code
_entity_poly.pdbx_strand_id
1 'polypeptide(L)'
;MSDRKYWESLLEPGILAVVGAGGKTTVVSKLGAVAVSLERPVVVTTTTKMGSEQVAPWNPYYGDDLTLGETHIEQQLVQGRMGSWFQSVAGHKVLGLDPELLDRVQERHPDWSIIIEADGAKTKWLKAPKFHEPVIPTKTATTIAVVNMQVLGKPLTEDYVHRIEEVQAIMEVPLGDRITPEGVVRLLRHEQGVFQYARGKRIVFCTGCDTVDSTVVDEFLQALQSLSLHKVVLANGYRENCCIQRILTWQ
;
A
#
# COMPACT_ATOMS: atom_id res chain seq x y z
N MET A 1 15.74 -12.25 -11.86
CA MET A 1 14.46 -12.93 -11.49
C MET A 1 13.35 -12.33 -12.34
N SER A 2 12.32 -13.10 -12.70
CA SER A 2 11.15 -12.53 -13.39
C SER A 2 10.31 -11.67 -12.42
N ASP A 3 9.63 -10.65 -12.94
CA ASP A 3 8.71 -9.77 -12.19
C ASP A 3 7.76 -10.55 -11.26
N ARG A 4 7.19 -11.65 -11.78
CA ARG A 4 6.33 -12.56 -11.00
C ARG A 4 6.97 -13.08 -9.71
N LYS A 5 8.24 -13.50 -9.75
CA LYS A 5 8.95 -14.02 -8.56
C LYS A 5 9.16 -12.92 -7.51
N TYR A 6 9.34 -11.67 -7.94
CA TYR A 6 9.45 -10.55 -7.03
C TYR A 6 8.12 -10.27 -6.32
N TRP A 7 7.01 -10.22 -7.06
CA TRP A 7 5.68 -10.07 -6.46
C TRP A 7 5.33 -11.22 -5.52
N GLU A 8 5.64 -12.46 -5.91
CA GLU A 8 5.46 -13.63 -5.05
C GLU A 8 6.21 -13.49 -3.72
N SER A 9 7.43 -12.93 -3.74
CA SER A 9 8.23 -12.73 -2.52
C SER A 9 7.65 -11.68 -1.55
N LEU A 10 6.66 -10.91 -1.98
CA LEU A 10 5.93 -9.94 -1.15
C LEU A 10 4.61 -10.51 -0.61
N LEU A 11 4.18 -11.68 -1.10
CA LEU A 11 2.97 -12.36 -0.65
C LEU A 11 3.29 -13.32 0.49
N GLU A 12 2.65 -13.09 1.63
CA GLU A 12 2.68 -13.97 2.78
C GLU A 12 1.27 -14.06 3.40
N PRO A 13 0.91 -15.19 4.03
CA PRO A 13 -0.31 -15.27 4.83
C PRO A 13 -0.35 -14.24 5.95
N GLY A 14 -1.55 -13.78 6.30
CA GLY A 14 -1.79 -12.72 7.27
C GLY A 14 -2.21 -11.40 6.62
N ILE A 15 -2.35 -10.36 7.46
CA ILE A 15 -2.77 -9.04 7.00
C ILE A 15 -1.56 -8.25 6.49
N LEU A 16 -1.67 -7.75 5.26
CA LEU A 16 -0.72 -6.88 4.59
C LEU A 16 -1.34 -5.50 4.37
N ALA A 17 -0.86 -4.50 5.11
CA ALA A 17 -1.35 -3.13 5.04
C ALA A 17 -0.55 -2.28 4.06
N VAL A 18 -1.22 -1.72 3.06
CA VAL A 18 -0.63 -0.81 2.07
C VAL A 18 -0.98 0.63 2.42
N VAL A 19 0.04 1.44 2.66
CA VAL A 19 -0.06 2.86 3.09
C VAL A 19 0.72 3.78 2.15
N GLY A 20 0.56 5.09 2.30
CA GLY A 20 1.30 6.08 1.49
C GLY A 20 0.57 6.56 0.25
N ALA A 21 1.28 6.84 -0.83
CA ALA A 21 0.74 7.57 -1.97
C ALA A 21 1.36 7.14 -3.31
N GLY A 22 0.64 7.44 -4.40
CA GLY A 22 1.13 7.15 -5.74
C GLY A 22 1.38 5.68 -6.03
N GLY A 23 0.44 4.77 -5.70
CA GLY A 23 0.47 3.40 -6.24
C GLY A 23 -0.09 2.27 -5.42
N LYS A 24 -0.68 2.59 -4.27
CA LYS A 24 -1.29 1.59 -3.40
C LYS A 24 -2.24 0.66 -4.11
N THR A 25 -3.24 1.19 -4.81
CA THR A 25 -4.21 0.36 -5.54
C THR A 25 -3.53 -0.53 -6.59
N THR A 26 -2.49 -0.04 -7.26
CA THR A 26 -1.69 -0.86 -8.20
C THR A 26 -1.01 -2.03 -7.48
N VAL A 27 -0.37 -1.76 -6.34
CA VAL A 27 0.30 -2.77 -5.51
C VAL A 27 -0.72 -3.81 -5.01
N VAL A 28 -1.86 -3.37 -4.49
CA VAL A 28 -2.97 -4.22 -4.05
C VAL A 28 -3.46 -5.13 -5.18
N SER A 29 -3.78 -4.55 -6.34
CA SER A 29 -4.26 -5.30 -7.50
C SER A 29 -3.25 -6.33 -8.01
N LYS A 30 -1.95 -5.96 -8.08
CA LYS A 30 -0.90 -6.86 -8.57
C LYS A 30 -0.61 -7.99 -7.59
N LEU A 31 -0.56 -7.71 -6.28
CA LEU A 31 -0.45 -8.75 -5.26
C LEU A 31 -1.64 -9.72 -5.33
N GLY A 32 -2.86 -9.21 -5.44
CA GLY A 32 -4.07 -10.02 -5.62
C GLY A 32 -4.00 -10.92 -6.86
N ALA A 33 -3.66 -10.35 -8.02
CA ALA A 33 -3.56 -11.11 -9.27
C ALA A 33 -2.46 -12.18 -9.22
N VAL A 34 -1.30 -11.88 -8.61
CA VAL A 34 -0.22 -12.85 -8.46
C VAL A 34 -0.62 -13.97 -7.51
N ALA A 35 -1.30 -13.67 -6.40
CA ALA A 35 -1.82 -14.69 -5.49
C ALA A 35 -2.80 -15.64 -6.17
N VAL A 36 -3.75 -15.11 -6.96
CA VAL A 36 -4.66 -15.92 -7.79
C VAL A 36 -3.88 -16.81 -8.76
N SER A 37 -2.87 -16.27 -9.46
CA SER A 37 -2.05 -17.06 -10.40
C SER A 37 -1.24 -18.18 -9.74
N LEU A 38 -1.04 -18.10 -8.43
CA LEU A 38 -0.35 -19.08 -7.59
C LEU A 38 -1.32 -19.99 -6.84
N GLU A 39 -2.63 -19.87 -7.08
CA GLU A 39 -3.69 -20.59 -6.37
C GLU A 39 -3.61 -20.40 -4.84
N ARG A 40 -3.11 -19.23 -4.40
CA ARG A 40 -3.04 -18.87 -2.98
C ARG A 40 -4.30 -18.11 -2.56
N PRO A 41 -4.89 -18.42 -1.40
CA PRO A 41 -6.09 -17.75 -0.93
C PRO A 41 -5.78 -16.28 -0.63
N VAL A 42 -6.54 -15.38 -1.26
CA VAL A 42 -6.32 -13.94 -1.18
C VAL A 42 -7.62 -13.16 -1.06
N VAL A 43 -7.60 -12.16 -0.18
CA VAL A 43 -8.68 -11.19 0.01
C VAL A 43 -8.13 -9.80 -0.18
N VAL A 44 -8.81 -9.00 -0.99
CA VAL A 44 -8.56 -7.56 -1.11
C VAL A 44 -9.68 -6.78 -0.45
N THR A 45 -9.30 -5.79 0.34
CA THR A 45 -10.24 -4.89 1.02
C THR A 45 -9.58 -3.53 1.27
N THR A 46 -10.27 -2.66 1.99
CA THR A 46 -9.74 -1.38 2.49
C THR A 46 -10.28 -1.14 3.89
N THR A 47 -9.58 -0.32 4.66
CA THR A 47 -10.09 0.26 5.91
C THR A 47 -10.48 1.74 5.73
N THR A 48 -10.36 2.26 4.50
CA THR A 48 -10.74 3.64 4.15
C THR A 48 -11.67 3.68 2.95
N LYS A 49 -11.77 4.83 2.26
CA LYS A 49 -12.64 4.95 1.09
C LYS A 49 -11.86 4.75 -0.20
N MET A 50 -12.22 3.73 -0.99
CA MET A 50 -11.72 3.50 -2.35
C MET A 50 -12.78 3.88 -3.39
N GLY A 51 -12.37 4.10 -4.65
CA GLY A 51 -13.33 4.35 -5.74
C GLY A 51 -14.09 3.07 -6.09
N SER A 52 -15.42 3.11 -6.17
CA SER A 52 -16.23 1.91 -6.44
C SER A 52 -15.93 1.27 -7.81
N GLU A 53 -15.61 2.08 -8.81
CA GLU A 53 -15.20 1.60 -10.15
C GLU A 53 -13.91 0.76 -10.13
N GLN A 54 -13.02 1.02 -9.17
CA GLN A 54 -11.74 0.30 -9.06
C GLN A 54 -11.91 -1.13 -8.55
N VAL A 55 -12.96 -1.36 -7.75
CA VAL A 55 -13.18 -2.64 -7.05
C VAL A 55 -14.34 -3.44 -7.65
N ALA A 56 -15.21 -2.82 -8.44
CA ALA A 56 -16.31 -3.48 -9.14
C ALA A 56 -15.89 -4.72 -9.95
N PRO A 57 -14.73 -4.73 -10.65
CA PRO A 57 -14.27 -5.92 -11.38
C PRO A 57 -13.97 -7.14 -10.50
N TRP A 58 -13.87 -6.96 -9.17
CA TRP A 58 -13.50 -8.02 -8.22
C TRP A 58 -14.69 -8.75 -7.61
N ASN A 59 -15.92 -8.50 -8.09
CA ASN A 59 -17.15 -9.08 -7.56
C ASN A 59 -17.23 -9.06 -6.02
N PRO A 60 -17.17 -7.85 -5.40
CA PRO A 60 -17.09 -7.74 -3.95
C PRO A 60 -18.37 -8.15 -3.23
N TYR A 61 -18.20 -8.71 -2.03
CA TYR A 61 -19.25 -8.73 -1.02
C TYR A 61 -19.35 -7.36 -0.34
N TYR A 62 -20.58 -6.88 -0.15
CA TYR A 62 -20.89 -5.67 0.58
C TYR A 62 -21.70 -6.02 1.83
N GLY A 63 -21.09 -5.81 2.99
CA GLY A 63 -21.68 -6.05 4.31
C GLY A 63 -20.58 -6.24 5.36
N ASP A 64 -20.96 -6.29 6.62
CA ASP A 64 -20.06 -6.56 7.75
C ASP A 64 -20.42 -7.84 8.53
N ASP A 65 -21.33 -8.65 7.98
CA ASP A 65 -21.61 -9.98 8.51
C ASP A 65 -20.43 -10.91 8.23
N LEU A 66 -19.83 -11.42 9.30
CA LEU A 66 -18.63 -12.25 9.23
C LEU A 66 -18.85 -13.52 8.40
N THR A 67 -19.96 -14.22 8.65
CA THR A 67 -20.25 -15.52 8.03
C THR A 67 -20.57 -15.40 6.56
N LEU A 68 -21.38 -14.40 6.18
CA LEU A 68 -21.72 -14.14 4.79
C LEU A 68 -20.49 -13.69 3.99
N GLY A 69 -19.65 -12.84 4.58
CA GLY A 69 -18.40 -12.41 3.96
C GLY A 69 -17.43 -13.58 3.76
N GLU A 70 -17.16 -14.37 4.80
CA GLU A 70 -16.31 -15.57 4.70
C GLU A 70 -16.82 -16.52 3.60
N THR A 71 -18.11 -16.82 3.61
CA THR A 71 -18.73 -17.71 2.62
C THR A 71 -18.56 -17.19 1.19
N HIS A 72 -18.76 -15.89 0.96
CA HIS A 72 -18.56 -15.29 -0.37
C HIS A 72 -17.10 -15.39 -0.82
N ILE A 73 -16.17 -15.10 0.08
CA ILE A 73 -14.74 -15.18 -0.21
C ILE A 73 -14.34 -16.61 -0.57
N GLU A 74 -14.72 -17.59 0.25
CA GLU A 74 -14.43 -19.00 -0.01
C GLU A 74 -14.96 -19.45 -1.38
N GLN A 75 -16.16 -19.01 -1.77
CA GLN A 75 -16.72 -19.29 -3.10
C GLN A 75 -15.89 -18.66 -4.23
N GLN A 76 -15.40 -17.42 -4.07
CA GLN A 76 -14.51 -16.81 -5.06
C GLN A 76 -13.19 -17.59 -5.18
N LEU A 77 -12.60 -17.98 -4.04
CA LEU A 77 -11.33 -18.72 -4.00
C LEU A 77 -11.46 -20.08 -4.69
N VAL A 78 -12.54 -20.82 -4.44
CA VAL A 78 -12.84 -22.10 -5.12
C VAL A 78 -12.97 -21.94 -6.63
N GLN A 79 -13.45 -20.79 -7.11
CA GLN A 79 -13.54 -20.46 -8.53
C GLN A 79 -12.22 -19.98 -9.13
N GLY A 80 -11.12 -20.01 -8.38
CA GLY A 80 -9.82 -19.48 -8.80
C GLY A 80 -9.84 -17.96 -8.97
N ARG A 81 -10.65 -17.26 -8.18
CA ARG A 81 -10.80 -15.80 -8.22
C ARG A 81 -10.30 -15.18 -6.91
N MET A 82 -9.96 -13.91 -6.99
CA MET A 82 -9.64 -13.10 -5.82
C MET A 82 -10.90 -12.83 -5.00
N GLY A 83 -10.80 -12.98 -3.68
CA GLY A 83 -11.84 -12.52 -2.77
C GLY A 83 -11.81 -11.00 -2.62
N SER A 84 -12.98 -10.37 -2.50
CA SER A 84 -13.10 -8.93 -2.30
C SER A 84 -14.27 -8.62 -1.35
N TRP A 85 -14.02 -7.80 -0.32
CA TRP A 85 -15.00 -7.56 0.75
C TRP A 85 -14.92 -6.11 1.25
N PHE A 86 -16.04 -5.40 1.22
CA PHE A 86 -16.19 -4.05 1.76
C PHE A 86 -17.43 -3.93 2.63
N GLN A 87 -17.50 -2.93 3.50
CA GLN A 87 -18.67 -2.74 4.37
C GLN A 87 -19.91 -2.32 3.57
N SER A 88 -19.78 -1.35 2.67
CA SER A 88 -20.89 -0.84 1.87
C SER A 88 -20.41 0.03 0.70
N VAL A 89 -21.35 0.45 -0.16
CA VAL A 89 -21.13 1.44 -1.23
C VAL A 89 -21.84 2.75 -0.86
N ALA A 90 -21.11 3.86 -0.93
CA ALA A 90 -21.62 5.21 -0.72
C ALA A 90 -21.28 6.10 -1.93
N GLY A 91 -22.19 6.15 -2.90
CA GLY A 91 -21.99 6.86 -4.17
C GLY A 91 -20.85 6.24 -4.98
N HIS A 92 -19.84 7.03 -5.34
CA HIS A 92 -18.66 6.58 -6.10
C HIS A 92 -17.56 5.98 -5.23
N LYS A 93 -17.83 5.68 -3.96
CA LYS A 93 -16.85 5.15 -3.02
C LYS A 93 -17.35 3.92 -2.30
N VAL A 94 -16.45 3.00 -1.99
CA VAL A 94 -16.70 1.90 -1.05
C VAL A 94 -16.23 2.28 0.35
N LEU A 95 -16.91 1.80 1.37
CA LEU A 95 -16.50 1.95 2.76
C LEU A 95 -15.73 0.70 3.21
N GLY A 96 -14.61 0.93 3.89
CA GLY A 96 -13.77 -0.13 4.41
C GLY A 96 -14.38 -0.87 5.59
N LEU A 97 -13.85 -2.07 5.85
CA LEU A 97 -14.25 -2.89 6.98
C LEU A 97 -13.64 -2.38 8.29
N ASP A 98 -14.29 -2.73 9.39
CA ASP A 98 -13.72 -2.51 10.72
C ASP A 98 -12.42 -3.34 10.89
N PRO A 99 -11.34 -2.74 11.41
CA PRO A 99 -10.08 -3.47 11.65
C PRO A 99 -10.23 -4.70 12.53
N GLU A 100 -11.14 -4.69 13.52
CA GLU A 100 -11.39 -5.83 14.39
C GLU A 100 -12.04 -6.99 13.63
N LEU A 101 -12.87 -6.70 12.62
CA LEU A 101 -13.41 -7.73 11.74
C LEU A 101 -12.29 -8.40 10.94
N LEU A 102 -11.34 -7.62 10.41
CA LEU A 102 -10.19 -8.14 9.68
C LEU A 102 -9.28 -9.01 10.56
N ASP A 103 -9.07 -8.59 11.81
CA ASP A 103 -8.33 -9.38 12.80
C ASP A 103 -9.02 -10.75 13.03
N ARG A 104 -10.36 -10.79 13.18
CA ARG A 104 -11.12 -12.06 13.30
C ARG A 104 -11.03 -12.94 12.06
N VAL A 105 -11.10 -12.36 10.86
CA VAL A 105 -10.96 -13.11 9.59
C VAL A 105 -9.57 -13.73 9.51
N GLN A 106 -8.52 -12.99 9.87
CA GLN A 106 -7.14 -13.50 9.89
C GLN A 106 -6.98 -14.66 10.87
N GLU A 107 -7.58 -14.58 12.07
CA GLU A 107 -7.51 -15.65 13.06
C GLU A 107 -8.22 -16.93 12.61
N ARG A 108 -9.34 -16.80 11.89
CA ARG A 108 -10.12 -17.94 11.37
C ARG A 108 -9.50 -18.54 10.11
N HIS A 109 -8.81 -17.73 9.32
CA HIS A 109 -8.17 -18.13 8.07
C HIS A 109 -6.69 -17.73 8.05
N PRO A 110 -5.83 -18.41 8.86
CA PRO A 110 -4.43 -18.02 9.02
C PRO A 110 -3.60 -18.12 7.73
N ASP A 111 -4.05 -18.93 6.76
CA ASP A 111 -3.37 -19.14 5.49
C ASP A 111 -3.73 -18.09 4.42
N TRP A 112 -4.72 -17.24 4.67
CA TRP A 112 -5.15 -16.22 3.71
C TRP A 112 -4.20 -15.02 3.69
N SER A 113 -3.89 -14.52 2.50
CA SER A 113 -3.28 -13.19 2.31
C SER A 113 -4.38 -12.13 2.30
N ILE A 114 -4.47 -11.32 3.35
CA ILE A 114 -5.49 -10.26 3.47
C ILE A 114 -4.82 -8.92 3.17
N ILE A 115 -4.97 -8.44 1.94
CA ILE A 115 -4.32 -7.24 1.42
C ILE A 115 -5.27 -6.05 1.57
N ILE A 116 -4.82 -5.03 2.30
CA ILE A 116 -5.66 -3.87 2.62
C ILE A 116 -5.03 -2.57 2.12
N GLU A 117 -5.83 -1.70 1.49
CA GLU A 117 -5.47 -0.29 1.33
C GLU A 117 -5.88 0.48 2.60
N ALA A 118 -4.91 0.95 3.38
CA ALA A 118 -5.15 1.44 4.75
C ALA A 118 -5.23 2.97 4.90
N ASP A 119 -5.09 3.72 3.79
CA ASP A 119 -5.26 5.17 3.76
C ASP A 119 -5.65 5.74 2.38
N GLY A 120 -6.22 6.94 2.36
CA GLY A 120 -6.52 7.68 1.14
C GLY A 120 -5.41 8.67 0.76
N ALA A 121 -5.09 8.78 -0.53
CA ALA A 121 -4.07 9.73 -1.03
C ALA A 121 -4.60 10.74 -2.07
N LYS A 122 -5.90 10.71 -2.42
CA LYS A 122 -6.51 11.58 -3.45
C LYS A 122 -5.68 11.68 -4.74
N THR A 123 -5.20 10.54 -5.24
CA THR A 123 -4.36 10.39 -6.45
C THR A 123 -3.04 11.17 -6.44
N LYS A 124 -2.60 11.71 -5.29
CA LYS A 124 -1.31 12.38 -5.11
C LYS A 124 -0.16 11.38 -5.00
N TRP A 125 1.07 11.86 -5.15
CA TRP A 125 2.29 11.05 -5.16
C TRP A 125 2.99 10.97 -3.80
N LEU A 126 2.76 11.96 -2.93
CA LEU A 126 3.26 12.02 -1.57
C LEU A 126 2.14 12.46 -0.62
N LYS A 127 2.21 12.02 0.65
CA LYS A 127 1.29 12.49 1.69
C LYS A 127 1.85 12.28 3.10
N ALA A 128 1.31 13.02 4.06
CA ALA A 128 1.34 12.68 5.48
C ALA A 128 -0.03 12.15 5.92
N PRO A 129 -0.11 11.13 6.80
CA PRO A 129 -1.37 10.73 7.42
C PRO A 129 -1.87 11.79 8.43
N LYS A 130 -3.15 11.67 8.81
CA LYS A 130 -3.74 12.39 9.94
C LYS A 130 -3.57 11.54 11.20
N PHE A 131 -3.86 12.09 12.37
CA PHE A 131 -3.74 11.35 13.63
C PHE A 131 -4.57 10.04 13.70
N HIS A 132 -5.68 9.95 12.96
CA HIS A 132 -6.55 8.76 12.90
C HIS A 132 -6.30 7.86 11.68
N GLU A 133 -5.28 8.17 10.87
CA GLU A 133 -4.86 7.37 9.73
C GLU A 133 -3.39 6.96 9.89
N PRO A 134 -2.89 5.95 9.18
CA PRO A 134 -3.66 4.91 8.51
C PRO A 134 -4.44 4.04 9.52
N VAL A 135 -5.52 3.42 9.08
CA VAL A 135 -6.30 2.51 9.93
C VAL A 135 -5.76 1.09 9.73
N ILE A 136 -4.89 0.64 10.64
CA ILE A 136 -4.14 -0.63 10.53
C ILE A 136 -4.66 -1.65 11.57
N PRO A 137 -5.16 -2.83 11.14
CA PRO A 137 -5.56 -3.93 12.03
C PRO A 137 -4.44 -4.43 12.93
N THR A 138 -4.77 -4.89 14.13
CA THR A 138 -3.76 -5.22 15.15
C THR A 138 -2.93 -6.45 14.78
N LYS A 139 -3.48 -7.37 13.98
CA LYS A 139 -2.83 -8.59 13.48
C LYS A 139 -2.05 -8.39 12.17
N THR A 140 -1.80 -7.13 11.78
CA THR A 140 -0.98 -6.82 10.59
C THR A 140 0.43 -7.38 10.71
N ALA A 141 0.79 -8.28 9.78
CA ALA A 141 2.08 -8.95 9.72
C ALA A 141 3.12 -8.16 8.90
N THR A 142 2.65 -7.41 7.91
CA THR A 142 3.50 -6.57 7.06
C THR A 142 2.81 -5.25 6.72
N THR A 143 3.56 -4.15 6.77
CA THR A 143 3.15 -2.83 6.28
C THR A 143 4.03 -2.42 5.10
N ILE A 144 3.40 -2.16 3.94
CA ILE A 144 4.05 -1.66 2.73
C ILE A 144 3.74 -0.17 2.56
N ALA A 145 4.75 0.68 2.69
CA ALA A 145 4.66 2.09 2.34
C ALA A 145 4.97 2.30 0.86
N VAL A 146 3.99 2.78 0.10
CA VAL A 146 4.18 3.14 -1.31
C VAL A 146 4.65 4.58 -1.42
N VAL A 147 5.74 4.76 -2.15
CA VAL A 147 6.36 6.04 -2.47
C VAL A 147 6.50 6.14 -3.98
N ASN A 148 5.90 7.14 -4.61
CA ASN A 148 6.11 7.38 -6.03
C ASN A 148 7.34 8.26 -6.25
N MET A 149 8.38 7.66 -6.83
CA MET A 149 9.69 8.30 -7.02
C MET A 149 9.62 9.53 -7.92
N GLN A 150 8.60 9.64 -8.79
CA GLN A 150 8.35 10.82 -9.63
C GLN A 150 8.20 12.13 -8.84
N VAL A 151 7.95 12.04 -7.53
CA VAL A 151 7.86 13.21 -6.65
C VAL A 151 9.21 13.84 -6.35
N LEU A 152 10.32 13.09 -6.46
CA LEU A 152 11.65 13.62 -6.21
C LEU A 152 12.04 14.67 -7.25
N GLY A 153 12.58 15.78 -6.78
CA GLY A 153 12.94 16.94 -7.60
C GLY A 153 11.75 17.80 -8.06
N LYS A 154 10.50 17.39 -7.79
CA LYS A 154 9.31 18.22 -8.00
C LYS A 154 9.20 19.29 -6.91
N PRO A 155 8.55 20.44 -7.20
CA PRO A 155 8.29 21.43 -6.17
C PRO A 155 7.29 20.89 -5.14
N LEU A 156 7.46 21.25 -3.87
CA LEU A 156 6.51 20.93 -2.81
C LEU A 156 5.24 21.77 -3.00
N THR A 157 4.27 21.21 -3.73
CA THR A 157 2.98 21.84 -4.05
C THR A 157 1.83 20.85 -3.91
N GLU A 158 0.60 21.39 -3.82
CA GLU A 158 -0.61 20.57 -3.71
C GLU A 158 -0.87 19.71 -4.95
N ASP A 159 -0.23 19.99 -6.09
CA ASP A 159 -0.34 19.19 -7.30
C ASP A 159 0.14 17.76 -7.08
N TYR A 160 1.22 17.60 -6.31
CA TYR A 160 1.89 16.33 -6.05
C TYR A 160 1.64 15.78 -4.64
N VAL A 161 1.26 16.65 -3.69
CA VAL A 161 1.21 16.32 -2.27
C VAL A 161 -0.20 16.43 -1.71
N HIS A 162 -0.64 15.40 -1.00
CA HIS A 162 -1.86 15.45 -0.19
C HIS A 162 -1.50 15.85 1.24
N ARG A 163 -2.20 16.86 1.79
CA ARG A 163 -1.97 17.39 3.16
C ARG A 163 -0.60 18.05 3.25
N ILE A 164 -0.46 19.12 2.49
CA ILE A 164 0.83 19.73 2.21
C ILE A 164 1.43 20.36 3.46
N GLU A 165 0.62 20.91 4.34
CA GLU A 165 1.05 21.52 5.60
C GLU A 165 1.69 20.48 6.53
N GLU A 166 1.06 19.31 6.69
CA GLU A 166 1.60 18.20 7.48
C GLU A 166 2.89 17.66 6.85
N VAL A 167 2.94 17.54 5.52
CA VAL A 167 4.16 17.11 4.81
C VAL A 167 5.29 18.11 4.97
N GLN A 168 5.01 19.40 4.80
CA GLN A 168 5.98 20.49 4.98
C GLN A 168 6.58 20.47 6.39
N ALA A 169 5.73 20.33 7.41
CA ALA A 169 6.16 20.30 8.80
C ALA A 169 7.12 19.15 9.11
N ILE A 170 6.89 17.97 8.51
CA ILE A 170 7.72 16.78 8.74
C ILE A 170 9.00 16.79 7.89
N MET A 171 8.88 17.20 6.62
CA MET A 171 10.01 17.19 5.69
C MET A 171 11.00 18.31 5.97
N GLU A 172 10.53 19.42 6.55
CA GLU A 172 11.29 20.67 6.72
C GLU A 172 11.76 21.24 5.37
N VAL A 173 10.91 21.12 4.34
CA VAL A 173 11.15 21.67 3.00
C VAL A 173 10.17 22.82 2.78
N PRO A 174 10.61 24.04 2.41
CA PRO A 174 9.70 25.14 2.11
C PRO A 174 8.73 24.84 0.97
N LEU A 175 7.55 25.44 0.99
CA LEU A 175 6.60 25.33 -0.12
C LEU A 175 7.21 25.87 -1.42
N GLY A 176 7.03 25.15 -2.51
CA GLY A 176 7.62 25.47 -3.82
C GLY A 176 9.06 24.98 -4.01
N ASP A 177 9.80 24.67 -2.94
CA ASP A 177 11.14 24.10 -3.04
C ASP A 177 11.11 22.65 -3.48
N ARG A 178 12.26 22.14 -3.94
CA ARG A 178 12.36 20.77 -4.45
C ARG A 178 12.25 19.75 -3.32
N ILE A 179 11.41 18.74 -3.55
CA ILE A 179 11.30 17.55 -2.72
C ILE A 179 12.59 16.73 -2.87
N THR A 180 13.34 16.58 -1.79
CA THR A 180 14.61 15.85 -1.76
C THR A 180 14.44 14.41 -1.26
N PRO A 181 15.39 13.50 -1.59
CA PRO A 181 15.44 12.18 -1.01
C PRO A 181 15.38 12.19 0.52
N GLU A 182 16.18 13.05 1.17
CA GLU A 182 16.23 13.18 2.63
C GLU A 182 14.88 13.62 3.21
N GLY A 183 14.18 14.53 2.54
CA GLY A 183 12.84 14.96 2.96
C GLY A 183 11.85 13.80 2.96
N VAL A 184 11.82 13.01 1.89
CA VAL A 184 10.94 11.82 1.82
C VAL A 184 11.32 10.78 2.88
N VAL A 185 12.61 10.60 3.16
CA VAL A 185 13.10 9.71 4.23
C VAL A 185 12.71 10.21 5.62
N ARG A 186 12.77 11.53 5.88
CA ARG A 186 12.23 12.12 7.11
C ARG A 186 10.74 11.81 7.26
N LEU A 187 9.97 11.95 6.18
CA LEU A 187 8.55 11.63 6.15
C LEU A 187 8.25 10.15 6.38
N LEU A 188 9.11 9.23 5.92
CA LEU A 188 8.98 7.80 6.24
C LEU A 188 9.31 7.49 7.70
N ARG A 189 10.32 8.17 8.27
CA ARG A 189 10.83 7.92 9.62
C ARG A 189 9.98 8.55 10.72
N HIS A 190 9.35 9.70 10.46
CA HIS A 190 8.65 10.49 11.46
C HIS A 190 7.47 9.70 12.08
N GLU A 191 7.21 9.92 13.38
CA GLU A 191 6.12 9.21 14.09
C GLU A 191 4.74 9.49 13.50
N GLN A 192 4.55 10.71 12.99
CA GLN A 192 3.34 11.14 12.25
C GLN A 192 3.51 11.03 10.73
N GLY A 193 4.51 10.26 10.29
CA GLY A 193 4.92 10.08 8.90
C GLY A 193 4.20 8.95 8.19
N VAL A 194 4.68 8.52 7.02
CA VAL A 194 4.02 7.48 6.19
C VAL A 194 3.86 6.15 6.94
N PHE A 195 4.83 5.79 7.79
CA PHE A 195 4.77 4.57 8.62
C PHE A 195 4.06 4.79 9.98
N GLN A 196 3.30 5.87 10.16
CA GLN A 196 2.47 6.04 11.35
C GLN A 196 1.61 4.78 11.59
N TYR A 197 1.64 4.26 12.81
CA TYR A 197 0.97 3.03 13.24
C TYR A 197 1.36 1.74 12.51
N ALA A 198 2.42 1.74 11.68
CA ALA A 198 2.88 0.56 10.96
C ALA A 198 3.18 -0.61 11.91
N ARG A 199 2.71 -1.80 11.55
CA ARG A 199 2.89 -3.04 12.31
C ARG A 199 3.63 -4.08 11.47
N GLY A 200 4.29 -5.00 12.17
CA GLY A 200 5.04 -6.09 11.57
C GLY A 200 6.22 -5.61 10.72
N LYS A 201 6.53 -6.36 9.66
CA LYS A 201 7.65 -6.04 8.76
C LYS A 201 7.34 -4.75 7.99
N ARG A 202 8.32 -3.86 7.88
CA ARG A 202 8.18 -2.61 7.10
C ARG A 202 8.84 -2.76 5.74
N ILE A 203 8.09 -2.46 4.69
CA ILE A 203 8.60 -2.49 3.31
C ILE A 203 8.36 -1.11 2.69
N VAL A 204 9.37 -0.57 2.02
CA VAL A 204 9.17 0.58 1.13
C VAL A 204 9.03 0.07 -0.30
N PHE A 205 7.93 0.41 -0.95
CA PHE A 205 7.66 0.09 -2.35
C PHE A 205 7.73 1.37 -3.19
N CYS A 206 8.79 1.48 -3.97
CA CYS A 206 9.04 2.60 -4.85
C CYS A 206 8.42 2.34 -6.23
N THR A 207 7.50 3.18 -6.68
CA THR A 207 6.96 3.15 -8.05
C THR A 207 7.60 4.22 -8.93
N GLY A 208 7.63 4.00 -10.24
CA GLY A 208 8.10 5.00 -11.21
C GLY A 208 9.60 5.27 -11.14
N CYS A 209 10.41 4.29 -10.71
CA CYS A 209 11.87 4.45 -10.58
C CYS A 209 12.56 4.79 -11.92
N ASP A 210 11.98 4.39 -13.05
CA ASP A 210 12.46 4.66 -14.41
C ASP A 210 12.35 6.12 -14.85
N THR A 211 11.62 6.95 -14.10
CA THR A 211 11.42 8.36 -14.41
C THR A 211 12.39 9.29 -13.66
N VAL A 212 13.26 8.71 -12.83
CA VAL A 212 14.17 9.42 -11.94
C VAL A 212 15.59 9.02 -12.27
N ASP A 213 16.53 9.97 -12.20
CA ASP A 213 17.95 9.69 -12.42
C ASP A 213 18.46 8.65 -11.42
N SER A 214 19.33 7.74 -11.87
CA SER A 214 19.91 6.70 -11.03
C SER A 214 20.66 7.26 -9.82
N THR A 215 21.30 8.42 -9.95
CA THR A 215 22.00 9.10 -8.86
C THR A 215 21.05 9.47 -7.72
N VAL A 216 19.87 10.00 -8.05
CA VAL A 216 18.82 10.35 -7.09
C VAL A 216 18.21 9.10 -6.45
N VAL A 217 18.08 8.01 -7.21
CA VAL A 217 17.66 6.71 -6.66
C VAL A 217 18.69 6.19 -5.65
N ASP A 218 19.98 6.29 -5.97
CA ASP A 218 21.07 5.85 -5.08
C ASP A 218 21.15 6.72 -3.81
N GLU A 219 21.00 8.04 -3.92
CA GLU A 219 20.88 8.96 -2.78
C GLU A 219 19.70 8.57 -1.87
N PHE A 220 18.54 8.29 -2.46
CA PHE A 220 17.36 7.84 -1.71
C PHE A 220 17.59 6.52 -0.99
N LEU A 221 18.23 5.55 -1.66
CA LEU A 221 18.56 4.26 -1.06
C LEU A 221 19.58 4.38 0.07
N GLN A 222 20.55 5.29 -0.06
CA GLN A 222 21.52 5.59 0.99
C GLN A 222 20.82 6.22 2.20
N ALA A 223 19.94 7.19 1.99
CA ALA A 223 19.18 7.82 3.07
C ALA A 223 18.25 6.82 3.79
N LEU A 224 17.64 5.90 3.04
CA LEU A 224 16.78 4.84 3.61
C LEU A 224 17.51 3.88 4.54
N GLN A 225 18.84 3.71 4.44
CA GLN A 225 19.62 2.85 5.36
C GLN A 225 19.47 3.26 6.83
N SER A 226 19.03 4.49 7.11
CA SER A 226 18.74 4.96 8.47
C SER A 226 17.43 4.40 9.05
N LEU A 227 16.62 3.68 8.27
CA LEU A 227 15.37 3.06 8.71
C LEU A 227 15.53 1.55 8.88
N SER A 228 14.92 1.00 9.93
CA SER A 228 14.73 -0.45 10.05
C SER A 228 13.61 -0.90 9.10
N LEU A 229 14.01 -1.39 7.93
CA LEU A 229 13.13 -1.93 6.90
C LEU A 229 13.47 -3.39 6.65
N HIS A 230 12.46 -4.20 6.35
CA HIS A 230 12.65 -5.57 5.91
C HIS A 230 13.05 -5.64 4.42
N LYS A 231 12.42 -4.82 3.59
CA LYS A 231 12.70 -4.76 2.14
C LYS A 231 12.53 -3.35 1.57
N VAL A 232 13.27 -3.07 0.51
CA VAL A 232 13.01 -1.95 -0.41
C VAL A 232 12.79 -2.51 -1.81
N VAL A 233 11.65 -2.18 -2.40
CA VAL A 233 11.23 -2.66 -3.73
C VAL A 233 11.32 -1.50 -4.71
N LEU A 234 12.01 -1.71 -5.83
CA LEU A 234 12.12 -0.73 -6.91
C LEU A 234 11.34 -1.23 -8.11
N ALA A 235 10.29 -0.51 -8.48
CA ALA A 235 9.44 -0.81 -9.61
C ALA A 235 9.41 0.33 -10.63
N ASN A 236 9.48 -0.04 -11.90
CA ASN A 236 9.27 0.89 -13.01
C ASN A 236 7.78 1.07 -13.27
N GLY A 237 7.41 2.19 -13.86
CA GLY A 237 6.06 2.49 -14.30
C GLY A 237 5.04 2.62 -13.17
N TYR A 238 3.79 2.78 -13.60
CA TYR A 238 2.63 2.97 -12.73
C TYR A 238 1.41 2.23 -13.29
N ARG A 239 0.46 1.82 -12.43
CA ARG A 239 -0.73 1.04 -12.82
C ARG A 239 -0.34 -0.25 -13.56
N GLU A 240 -0.89 -0.45 -14.76
CA GLU A 240 -0.73 -1.67 -15.54
C GLU A 240 0.74 -1.95 -15.88
N ASN A 241 1.52 -0.88 -16.11
CA ASN A 241 2.94 -0.94 -16.45
C ASN A 241 3.88 -1.15 -15.25
N CYS A 242 3.34 -1.28 -14.03
CA CYS A 242 4.18 -1.38 -12.82
C CYS A 242 4.95 -2.71 -12.78
N CYS A 243 6.27 -2.69 -12.89
CA CYS A 243 7.09 -3.90 -12.97
C CYS A 243 8.29 -3.82 -12.01
N ILE A 244 8.40 -4.77 -11.09
CA ILE A 244 9.48 -4.82 -10.10
C ILE A 244 10.78 -5.18 -10.82
N GLN A 245 11.75 -4.28 -10.72
CA GLN A 245 13.09 -4.48 -11.28
C GLN A 245 14.03 -5.11 -10.26
N ARG A 246 13.94 -4.66 -9.01
CA ARG A 246 14.87 -5.03 -7.95
C ARG A 246 14.17 -5.06 -6.60
N ILE A 247 14.55 -6.03 -5.78
CA ILE A 247 14.24 -6.06 -4.35
C ILE A 247 15.56 -6.07 -3.59
N LEU A 248 15.69 -5.18 -2.63
CA LEU A 248 16.77 -5.15 -1.64
C LEU A 248 16.19 -5.69 -0.33
N THR A 249 16.75 -6.79 0.18
CA THR A 249 16.35 -7.36 1.47
C THR A 249 17.31 -6.84 2.54
N TRP A 250 16.77 -6.20 3.57
CA TRP A 250 17.52 -5.67 4.70
C TRP A 250 17.16 -6.46 5.97
N GLN A 251 18.08 -6.46 6.95
CA GLN A 251 17.92 -7.16 8.22
C GLN A 251 17.33 -6.24 9.28
#